data_AF-A0A1E4T6P8-F1
#
_entry.id   AF-A0A1E4T6P8-F1
#
_cell.length_a   1.000
_cell.length_b   1.000
_cell.length_c   1.000
_cell.angle_alpha   90.00
_cell.angle_beta   90.00
_cell.angle_gamma   90.00
#
_symmetry.space_group_name_H-M   'P 1'
#
loop_
_entity.id
_entity.type
_entity.pdbx_description
1 polymer ?
#
loop_
_entity_poly.entity_id
_entity_poly.type
_entity_poly.pdbx_seq_one_letter_code
_entity_poly.pdbx_strand_id
1 'polypeptide(L)'
;MSSKKQQSERNQQILKTLLREQPNKHCSDCKTAKNPRWASWNLGIFICIRCSGIHRSMGTHISRVKSVDLDTWTDEQVKSMVLWGNSKANAYWEDKLPDNYLPDESKIENFIRTKYDLKKWCTSPTVPDPKTIHVGSTPTATAT
;
A
#
# COMPACT_ATOMS: atom_id res chain seq x y z
N MET A 1 0.21 -33.30 -1.59
CA MET A 1 -0.17 -32.03 -2.26
C MET A 1 1.04 -31.44 -2.96
N SER A 2 0.91 -30.91 -4.18
CA SER A 2 2.05 -30.33 -4.95
C SER A 2 2.69 -29.15 -4.21
N SER A 3 4.02 -29.05 -4.24
CA SER A 3 4.82 -27.96 -3.62
C SER A 3 4.32 -26.56 -4.02
N LYS A 4 3.95 -26.37 -5.30
CA LYS A 4 3.40 -25.09 -5.80
C LYS A 4 2.09 -24.69 -5.15
N LYS A 5 1.23 -25.67 -4.83
CA LYS A 5 -0.05 -25.41 -4.14
C LYS A 5 0.18 -24.94 -2.71
N GLN A 6 1.09 -25.61 -1.99
CA GLN A 6 1.46 -25.24 -0.62
C GLN A 6 2.07 -23.83 -0.55
N GLN A 7 2.93 -23.47 -1.52
CA GLN A 7 3.50 -22.13 -1.61
C GLN A 7 2.41 -21.07 -1.82
N SER A 8 1.48 -21.31 -2.74
CA SER A 8 0.36 -20.40 -3.01
C SER A 8 -0.50 -20.17 -1.76
N GLU A 9 -0.88 -21.26 -1.07
CA GLU A 9 -1.68 -21.20 0.16
C GLU A 9 -0.96 -20.43 1.28
N ARG A 10 0.33 -20.68 1.47
CA ARG A 10 1.17 -19.93 2.42
C ARG A 10 1.19 -18.44 2.10
N ASN A 11 1.41 -18.08 0.83
CA ASN A 11 1.50 -16.70 0.38
C ASN A 11 0.16 -15.97 0.57
N GLN A 12 -0.95 -16.61 0.25
CA GLN A 12 -2.29 -16.07 0.53
C GLN A 12 -2.53 -15.87 2.04
N GLN A 13 -2.08 -16.81 2.88
CA GLN A 13 -2.25 -16.69 4.33
C GLN A 13 -1.46 -15.52 4.93
N ILE A 14 -0.26 -15.25 4.41
CA ILE A 14 0.54 -14.09 4.83
C ILE A 14 -0.19 -12.79 4.46
N LEU A 15 -0.68 -12.65 3.22
CA LEU A 15 -1.40 -11.45 2.79
C LEU A 15 -2.69 -11.23 3.61
N LYS A 16 -3.43 -12.29 3.91
CA LYS A 16 -4.60 -12.23 4.81
C LYS A 16 -4.24 -11.76 6.21
N THR A 17 -3.04 -12.10 6.70
CA THR A 17 -2.53 -11.66 7.99
C THR A 17 -2.20 -10.16 7.94
N LEU A 18 -1.50 -9.71 6.90
CA LEU A 18 -1.18 -8.28 6.70
C LEU A 18 -2.44 -7.41 6.65
N LEU A 19 -3.52 -7.86 5.99
CA LEU A 19 -4.78 -7.13 5.92
C LEU A 19 -5.47 -6.91 7.28
N ARG A 20 -5.06 -7.62 8.35
CA ARG A 20 -5.59 -7.44 9.70
C ARG A 20 -4.90 -6.31 10.46
N GLU A 21 -3.73 -5.86 10.01
CA GLU A 21 -3.01 -4.74 10.60
C GLU A 21 -3.79 -3.44 10.38
N GLN A 22 -3.88 -2.59 11.41
CA GLN A 22 -4.70 -1.37 11.37
C GLN A 22 -4.42 -0.47 10.15
N PRO A 23 -3.16 -0.21 9.75
CA PRO A 23 -2.86 0.63 8.58
C PRO A 23 -3.36 0.03 7.26
N ASN A 24 -3.45 -1.30 7.17
CA ASN A 24 -3.85 -2.03 5.97
C ASN A 24 -5.38 -2.24 5.88
N LYS A 25 -6.14 -1.92 6.94
CA LYS A 25 -7.61 -2.04 6.92
C LYS A 25 -8.31 -1.00 6.05
N HIS A 26 -7.61 0.05 5.63
CA HIS A 26 -8.12 1.10 4.78
C HIS A 26 -7.26 1.21 3.52
N CYS A 27 -7.89 1.59 2.40
CA CYS A 27 -7.19 1.87 1.16
C CYS A 27 -6.10 2.93 1.39
N SER A 28 -4.86 2.67 0.92
CA SER A 28 -3.74 3.60 1.03
C SER A 28 -4.00 4.94 0.32
N ASP A 29 -4.92 4.99 -0.65
CA ASP A 29 -5.18 6.21 -1.41
C ASP A 29 -6.41 6.95 -0.92
N CYS A 30 -7.60 6.39 -1.12
CA CYS A 30 -8.83 7.13 -0.81
C CYS A 30 -9.14 7.23 0.69
N LYS A 31 -8.48 6.43 1.53
CA LYS A 31 -8.67 6.33 2.99
C LYS A 31 -10.08 5.92 3.47
N THR A 32 -11.11 6.09 2.65
CA THR A 32 -12.53 5.80 2.96
C THR A 32 -12.87 4.32 2.83
N ALA A 33 -12.37 3.66 1.79
CA ALA A 33 -12.68 2.26 1.52
C ALA A 33 -11.99 1.33 2.52
N LYS A 34 -12.81 0.53 3.21
CA LYS A 34 -12.37 -0.48 4.18
C LYS A 34 -12.08 -1.82 3.50
N ASN A 35 -11.26 -2.62 4.15
CA ASN A 35 -10.89 -3.99 3.73
C ASN A 35 -10.41 -4.07 2.27
N PRO A 36 -9.35 -3.32 1.89
CA PRO A 36 -8.82 -3.36 0.53
C PRO A 36 -8.43 -4.79 0.12
N ARG A 37 -8.88 -5.23 -1.07
CA ARG A 37 -8.61 -6.58 -1.62
C ARG A 37 -7.71 -6.57 -2.85
N TRP A 38 -7.09 -5.44 -3.12
CA TRP A 38 -6.09 -5.25 -4.17
C TRP A 38 -4.82 -4.67 -3.56
N ALA A 39 -3.70 -4.88 -4.24
CA ALA A 39 -2.42 -4.36 -3.80
C ALA A 39 -1.54 -3.97 -4.99
N SER A 40 -0.74 -2.93 -4.81
CA SER A 40 0.40 -2.64 -5.69
C SER A 40 1.66 -3.15 -5.01
N TRP A 41 2.23 -4.24 -5.52
CA TRP A 41 3.28 -4.96 -4.80
C TRP A 41 4.66 -4.32 -4.92
N ASN A 42 4.91 -3.55 -5.97
CA ASN A 42 6.15 -2.78 -6.11
C ASN A 42 6.14 -1.49 -5.28
N LEU A 43 4.95 -0.94 -5.00
CA LEU A 43 4.77 0.21 -4.11
C LEU A 43 4.53 -0.19 -2.65
N GLY A 44 4.19 -1.46 -2.40
CA GLY A 44 4.01 -2.02 -1.07
C GLY A 44 2.70 -1.63 -0.38
N ILE A 45 1.63 -1.35 -1.14
CA ILE A 45 0.37 -0.79 -0.63
C ILE A 45 -0.83 -1.71 -0.90
N PHE A 46 -1.80 -1.71 0.02
CA PHE A 46 -3.13 -2.24 -0.15
C PHE A 46 -4.12 -1.13 -0.53
N ILE A 47 -4.89 -1.38 -1.59
CA ILE A 47 -5.79 -0.41 -2.22
C ILE A 47 -7.14 -1.06 -2.54
N CYS A 48 -8.19 -0.24 -2.65
CA CYS A 48 -9.52 -0.72 -3.03
C CYS A 48 -9.59 -1.00 -4.55
N ILE A 49 -10.66 -1.66 -4.99
CA ILE A 49 -10.86 -1.99 -6.40
C ILE A 49 -10.84 -0.75 -7.31
N ARG A 50 -11.46 0.36 -6.87
CA ARG A 50 -11.50 1.62 -7.62
C ARG A 50 -10.10 2.20 -7.82
N CYS A 51 -9.33 2.36 -6.74
CA CYS A 51 -7.97 2.88 -6.82
C CYS A 51 -7.04 1.94 -7.59
N SER A 52 -7.27 0.62 -7.51
CA SER A 52 -6.53 -0.37 -8.31
C SER A 52 -6.70 -0.13 -9.83
N GLY A 53 -7.87 0.31 -10.29
CA GLY A 53 -8.10 0.66 -11.69
C GLY A 53 -7.26 1.87 -12.15
N ILE A 54 -7.15 2.89 -11.29
CA ILE A 54 -6.32 4.07 -11.54
C ILE A 54 -4.83 3.67 -11.55
N HIS A 55 -4.40 2.83 -10.61
CA HIS A 55 -3.04 2.32 -10.60
C HIS A 55 -2.68 1.55 -11.87
N ARG A 56 -3.63 0.83 -12.48
CA ARG A 56 -3.41 0.16 -13.77
C ARG A 56 -3.23 1.15 -14.92
N SER A 57 -3.97 2.27 -14.92
CA SER A 57 -3.87 3.28 -15.99
C SER A 57 -2.55 4.09 -15.95
N MET A 58 -1.81 4.07 -14.83
CA MET A 58 -0.45 4.64 -14.75
C MET A 58 0.62 3.74 -15.40
N GLY A 59 0.34 2.45 -15.63
CA GLY A 59 1.27 1.52 -16.25
C GLY A 59 2.24 0.82 -15.27
N THR A 60 2.80 -0.31 -15.72
CA THR A 60 3.57 -1.27 -14.88
C THR A 60 4.97 -0.80 -14.48
N HIS A 61 5.46 0.26 -15.12
CA HIS A 61 6.70 0.93 -14.75
C HIS A 61 6.51 1.80 -13.48
N ILE A 62 5.27 2.21 -13.17
CA ILE A 62 4.90 2.94 -11.95
C ILE A 62 4.28 1.99 -10.93
N SER A 63 3.25 1.23 -11.31
CA SER A 63 2.47 0.41 -10.37
C SER A 63 2.11 -0.95 -10.94
N ARG A 64 2.34 -2.00 -10.16
CA ARG A 64 2.09 -3.40 -10.52
C ARG A 64 1.03 -3.97 -9.57
N VAL A 65 -0.19 -4.02 -10.09
CA VAL A 65 -1.39 -4.34 -9.31
C VAL A 65 -1.73 -5.83 -9.38
N LYS A 66 -2.07 -6.42 -8.24
CA LYS A 66 -2.63 -7.78 -8.11
C LYS A 66 -3.81 -7.80 -7.16
N SER A 67 -4.77 -8.68 -7.40
CA SER A 67 -5.80 -9.07 -6.44
C SER A 67 -5.14 -9.85 -5.32
N VAL A 68 -5.52 -9.57 -4.07
CA VAL A 68 -5.03 -10.35 -2.93
C VAL A 68 -5.61 -11.77 -2.95
N ASP A 69 -6.80 -11.94 -3.52
CA ASP A 69 -7.55 -13.21 -3.45
C ASP A 69 -7.48 -14.03 -4.73
N LEU A 70 -7.49 -13.35 -5.88
CA LEU A 70 -7.70 -13.99 -7.18
C LEU A 70 -6.40 -14.25 -7.95
N ASP A 71 -5.33 -13.52 -7.64
CA ASP A 71 -4.05 -13.67 -8.32
C ASP A 71 -3.09 -14.60 -7.58
N THR A 72 -2.22 -15.27 -8.33
CA THR A 72 -1.07 -16.00 -7.77
C THR A 72 0.04 -15.03 -7.39
N TRP A 73 0.65 -15.23 -6.22
CA TRP A 73 1.73 -14.40 -5.69
C TRP A 73 3.02 -15.18 -5.54
N THR A 74 4.14 -14.58 -5.96
CA THR A 74 5.47 -15.12 -5.69
C THR A 74 5.95 -14.70 -4.29
N ASP A 75 6.96 -15.39 -3.77
CA ASP A 75 7.51 -15.09 -2.45
C ASP A 75 8.10 -13.68 -2.38
N GLU A 76 8.73 -13.21 -3.46
CA GLU A 76 9.30 -11.87 -3.55
C GLU A 76 8.22 -10.80 -3.49
N GLN A 77 7.08 -11.04 -4.15
CA GLN A 77 5.95 -10.11 -4.15
C GLN A 77 5.32 -10.01 -2.76
N VAL A 78 5.13 -11.16 -2.08
CA VAL A 78 4.64 -11.18 -0.69
C VAL A 78 5.65 -10.53 0.25
N LYS A 79 6.94 -10.82 0.09
CA LYS A 79 8.00 -10.21 0.88
C LYS A 79 8.01 -8.68 0.75
N SER A 80 7.76 -8.15 -0.45
CA SER A 80 7.61 -6.70 -0.65
C SER A 80 6.45 -6.15 0.19
N MET A 81 5.28 -6.81 0.18
CA MET A 81 4.13 -6.40 0.99
C MET A 81 4.42 -6.45 2.50
N VAL A 82 5.17 -7.46 2.97
CA VAL A 82 5.59 -7.58 4.37
C VAL A 82 6.56 -6.46 4.78
N LEU A 83 7.50 -6.11 3.90
CA LEU A 83 8.51 -5.09 4.21
C LEU A 83 7.93 -3.68 4.26
N TRP A 84 6.94 -3.40 3.41
CA TRP A 84 6.28 -2.10 3.29
C TRP A 84 5.02 -2.00 4.16
N GLY A 85 3.90 -2.53 3.66
CA GLY A 85 2.56 -2.23 4.18
C GLY A 85 2.18 -0.75 4.07
N ASN A 86 0.91 -0.44 4.28
CA ASN A 86 0.40 0.93 4.16
C ASN A 86 1.05 1.89 5.15
N SER A 87 1.47 1.41 6.33
CA SER A 87 2.09 2.26 7.35
C SER A 87 3.37 2.92 6.85
N LYS A 88 4.36 2.12 6.43
CA LYS A 88 5.63 2.65 5.92
C LYS A 88 5.48 3.27 4.54
N ALA A 89 4.61 2.71 3.71
CA ALA A 89 4.34 3.29 2.40
C ALA A 89 3.78 4.70 2.53
N ASN A 90 2.83 4.96 3.44
CA ASN A 90 2.33 6.31 3.66
C ASN A 90 3.42 7.20 4.28
N ALA A 91 4.19 6.72 5.26
CA ALA A 91 5.30 7.49 5.83
C ALA A 91 6.33 7.97 4.77
N TYR A 92 6.50 7.24 3.67
CA TYR A 92 7.36 7.66 2.57
C TYR A 92 6.61 8.44 1.47
N TRP A 93 5.50 7.92 0.95
CA TRP A 93 4.78 8.49 -0.20
C TRP A 93 3.94 9.73 0.16
N GLU A 94 3.67 9.95 1.44
CA GLU A 94 2.80 11.01 1.95
C GLU A 94 3.53 11.93 2.96
N ASP A 95 4.86 11.82 3.08
CA ASP A 95 5.70 12.56 4.04
C ASP A 95 5.48 14.08 4.03
N LYS A 96 5.20 14.66 2.85
CA LYS A 96 4.97 16.10 2.67
C LYS A 96 3.49 16.48 2.61
N LEU A 97 2.57 15.55 2.84
CA LEU A 97 1.15 15.89 2.95
C LEU A 97 0.86 16.53 4.32
N PRO A 98 -0.10 17.48 4.38
CA PRO A 98 -0.58 17.97 5.67
C PRO A 98 -1.14 16.83 6.53
N ASP A 99 -0.94 16.93 7.84
CA ASP A 99 -1.53 16.00 8.80
C ASP A 99 -3.06 15.93 8.62
N ASN A 100 -3.60 14.72 8.72
CA ASN A 100 -5.03 14.44 8.54
C ASN A 100 -5.61 14.83 7.17
N TYR A 101 -4.77 15.01 6.14
CA TYR A 101 -5.25 15.24 4.78
C TYR A 101 -6.11 14.06 4.29
N LEU A 102 -7.36 14.35 3.92
CA LEU A 102 -8.28 13.40 3.31
C LEU A 102 -8.48 13.74 1.83
N PRO A 103 -8.14 12.83 0.90
CA PRO A 103 -8.35 13.07 -0.52
C PRO A 103 -9.82 13.21 -0.89
N ASP A 104 -10.14 14.22 -1.70
CA ASP A 104 -11.45 14.40 -2.33
C ASP A 104 -11.75 13.23 -3.29
N GLU A 105 -12.86 12.52 -3.07
CA GLU A 105 -13.25 11.37 -3.87
C GLU A 105 -13.46 11.71 -5.36
N SER A 106 -13.87 12.94 -5.68
CA SER A 106 -14.04 13.40 -7.06
C SER A 106 -12.69 13.62 -7.78
N LYS A 107 -11.61 13.83 -7.00
CA LYS A 107 -10.26 14.12 -7.51
C LYS A 107 -9.26 12.99 -7.19
N ILE A 108 -9.75 11.80 -6.85
CA ILE A 108 -8.91 10.70 -6.39
C ILE A 108 -7.87 10.26 -7.43
N GLU A 109 -8.21 10.31 -8.73
CA GLU A 109 -7.25 9.99 -9.78
C GLU A 109 -6.08 10.99 -9.81
N ASN A 110 -6.38 12.27 -9.75
CA ASN A 110 -5.36 13.31 -9.69
C ASN A 110 -4.49 13.14 -8.43
N PHE A 111 -5.09 12.84 -7.28
CA PHE A 111 -4.34 12.56 -6.06
C PHE A 111 -3.34 11.40 -6.25
N ILE A 112 -3.82 10.25 -6.74
CA ILE A 112 -2.97 9.06 -6.97
C ILE A 112 -1.82 9.36 -7.93
N ARG A 113 -2.09 10.06 -9.04
CA ARG A 113 -1.04 10.46 -10.00
C ARG A 113 -0.02 11.39 -9.38
N THR A 114 -0.46 12.42 -8.65
CA THR A 114 0.48 13.33 -7.98
C THR A 114 1.33 12.62 -6.92
N LYS A 115 0.78 11.59 -6.27
CA LYS A 115 1.46 10.79 -5.25
C LYS A 115 2.54 9.87 -5.83
N TYR A 116 2.24 9.11 -6.89
CA TYR A 116 3.14 8.05 -7.36
C TYR A 116 3.86 8.33 -8.68
N ASP A 117 3.20 9.01 -9.61
CA ASP A 117 3.78 9.35 -10.92
C ASP A 117 4.68 10.57 -10.78
N LEU A 118 4.13 11.66 -10.23
CA LEU A 118 4.88 12.90 -9.99
C LEU A 118 5.73 12.87 -8.73
N LYS A 119 5.53 11.88 -7.85
CA LYS A 119 6.25 11.75 -6.57
C LYS A 119 6.21 13.04 -5.73
N LYS A 120 5.11 13.79 -5.81
CA LYS A 120 5.01 15.14 -5.27
C LYS A 120 5.17 15.19 -3.75
N TRP A 121 4.67 14.16 -3.07
CA TRP A 121 4.50 14.15 -1.63
C TRP A 121 5.55 13.30 -0.90
N CYS A 122 6.47 12.64 -1.62
CA CYS A 122 7.41 11.75 -0.98
C CYS A 122 8.64 12.49 -0.43
N THR A 123 9.29 11.88 0.57
CA THR A 123 10.51 12.40 1.20
C THR A 123 11.59 12.72 0.16
N SER A 124 11.86 11.77 -0.74
CA SER A 124 12.87 11.85 -1.80
C SER A 124 12.39 11.15 -3.07
N PRO A 125 12.81 11.56 -4.29
CA PRO A 125 12.44 10.86 -5.53
C PRO A 125 12.94 9.41 -5.60
N THR A 126 13.99 9.09 -4.85
CA THR A 126 14.57 7.74 -4.75
C THR A 126 13.89 6.98 -3.63
N VAL A 127 13.30 5.84 -3.98
CA VAL A 127 12.61 4.96 -3.02
C VAL A 127 13.66 4.32 -2.09
N PRO A 128 13.56 4.53 -0.76
CA PRO A 128 14.51 3.99 0.20
C PRO A 128 14.29 2.49 0.46
N ASP A 129 15.22 1.86 1.19
CA ASP A 129 14.98 0.53 1.76
C ASP A 129 13.85 0.63 2.81
N PRO A 130 12.76 -0.16 2.73
CA PRO A 130 11.66 -0.11 3.69
C PRO A 130 12.05 -0.42 5.14
N LYS A 131 13.24 -0.99 5.35
CA LYS A 131 13.79 -1.25 6.69
C LYS A 131 14.32 0.01 7.36
N THR A 132 14.64 1.06 6.61
CA THR A 132 15.15 2.32 7.15
C THR A 132 14.04 3.33 7.45
N ILE A 133 12.79 3.04 7.05
CA ILE A 133 11.63 3.89 7.32
C ILE A 133 11.19 3.70 8.77
N HIS A 134 11.38 4.74 9.59
CA HIS A 134 10.88 4.80 10.96
C HIS A 134 9.48 5.42 10.97
N VAL A 135 8.45 4.61 11.24
CA VAL A 135 7.08 5.11 11.44
C VAL A 135 7.02 5.71 12.84
N GLY A 136 6.87 7.03 12.94
CA GLY A 136 6.74 7.72 14.22
C GLY A 136 5.60 7.13 15.04
N SER A 137 5.90 6.72 16.28
CA SER A 137 4.86 6.50 17.29
C SER A 137 4.32 7.89 17.64
N THR A 138 3.08 8.19 17.30
CA THR A 138 2.42 9.38 17.84
C THR A 138 2.52 9.30 19.37
N PRO A 139 3.01 10.33 20.09
CA PRO A 139 3.01 10.29 21.54
C PRO A 139 1.56 10.17 22.00
N THR A 140 1.26 9.16 22.81
CA THR A 140 0.02 9.10 23.57
C THR A 140 -0.13 10.43 24.30
N ALA A 141 -1.11 11.24 23.91
CA ALA A 141 -1.43 12.46 24.61
C ALA A 141 -1.69 12.10 26.08
N THR A 142 -0.83 12.59 26.96
CA THR A 142 -0.98 12.51 28.40
C THR A 142 -2.29 13.18 28.76
N ALA A 143 -3.23 12.41 29.30
CA ALA A 143 -4.41 12.96 29.94
C ALA A 143 -3.96 13.76 31.17
N THR A 144 -4.37 15.02 31.22
CA THR A 144 -4.40 15.86 32.43
C THR A 144 -5.84 15.98 32.89
#